data_AF-A0AAW2JPF6-F1
#
_entry.id   AF-A0AAW2JPF6-F1
#
_cell.length_a   1.000
_cell.length_b   1.000
_cell.length_c   1.000
_cell.angle_alpha   90.00
_cell.angle_beta   90.00
_cell.angle_gamma   90.00
#
_symmetry.space_group_name_H-M   'P 1'
#
loop_
_entity.id
_entity.type
_entity.pdbx_description
1 polymer ?
#
loop_
_entity_poly.entity_id
_entity_poly.type
_entity_poly.pdbx_seq_one_letter_code
_entity_poly.pdbx_strand_id
1 'polypeptide(L)'
;MRLGRTLTERDEIVDEFVSFYQQLLGGERRREFIDLRYLRPWARHVVTPAECLELVQQPTLEEVKDAFFDIAEDKAPGPDGYSSGFYKAACQSLARRCDDQPIAECLCSGPLYWDNILLAQEMFAGYNRQGLPKRCALKVDLRKAYDTVEWDFLIAALKMFGFPDLFIGWIEECVTTPMFSVCINGNPHGFFKGARGLRQGDPMSPFLFVLVMEVLQLMMQQLIDQNEGFSYHWRCKELGLFQLCFADDLLLFCKADVASVQVFRRGLDEFAKLSGLHANPQKSQLIISRSAQDERDHLIAALQFQEGHLPSGISAFLC
;
A
#
# COMPACT_ATOMS: atom_id res chain seq x y z
N MET A 1 30.16 3.91 -14.62
CA MET A 1 30.73 3.62 -13.29
C MET A 1 29.92 4.37 -12.25
N ARG A 2 29.16 3.70 -11.38
CA ARG A 2 28.68 4.35 -10.16
C ARG A 2 29.85 4.36 -9.18
N LEU A 3 30.37 5.55 -8.87
CA LEU A 3 31.36 5.75 -7.82
C LEU A 3 30.68 5.48 -6.47
N GLY A 4 30.69 4.23 -6.01
CA GLY A 4 30.32 3.89 -4.64
C GLY A 4 31.54 4.06 -3.73
N ARG A 5 31.36 4.73 -2.58
CA ARG A 5 32.37 4.75 -1.51
C ARG A 5 32.20 3.47 -0.69
N THR A 6 33.26 2.68 -0.57
CA THR A 6 33.30 1.54 0.37
C THR A 6 33.75 2.07 1.73
N LEU A 7 32.93 1.87 2.75
CA LEU A 7 33.26 2.18 4.14
C LEU A 7 33.78 0.91 4.82
N THR A 8 34.86 1.01 5.56
CA THR A 8 35.47 -0.13 6.29
C THR A 8 35.53 0.10 7.79
N GLU A 9 35.39 1.34 8.25
CA GLU A 9 35.37 1.67 9.67
C GLU A 9 33.97 1.47 10.25
N ARG A 10 33.92 0.86 11.43
CA ARG A 10 32.65 0.47 12.09
C ARG A 10 31.76 1.68 12.35
N ASP A 11 32.32 2.78 12.84
CA ASP A 11 31.55 3.97 13.19
C ASP A 11 31.04 4.69 11.94
N GLU A 12 31.86 4.81 10.89
CA GLU A 12 31.41 5.33 9.58
C GLU A 12 30.28 4.49 8.98
N ILE A 13 30.34 3.16 9.11
CA ILE A 13 29.26 2.26 8.65
C ILE A 13 27.98 2.52 9.45
N VAL A 14 28.07 2.59 10.79
CA VAL A 14 26.92 2.84 11.66
C VAL A 14 26.28 4.18 11.31
N ASP A 15 27.08 5.23 11.16
CA ASP A 15 26.60 6.58 10.84
C ASP A 15 25.93 6.64 9.46
N GLU A 16 26.49 5.95 8.46
CA GLU A 16 25.88 5.86 7.13
C GLU A 16 24.51 5.16 7.17
N PHE A 17 24.40 4.05 7.92
CA PHE A 17 23.12 3.35 8.10
C PHE A 17 22.09 4.20 8.82
N VAL A 18 22.47 4.85 9.93
CA VAL A 18 21.58 5.74 10.69
C VAL A 18 21.14 6.90 9.80
N SER A 19 22.06 7.55 9.09
CA SER A 19 21.78 8.64 8.16
C SER A 19 20.80 8.20 7.06
N PHE A 20 21.02 7.04 6.44
CA PHE A 20 20.14 6.51 5.42
C PHE A 20 18.70 6.30 5.91
N TYR A 21 18.52 5.63 7.06
CA TYR A 21 17.18 5.37 7.62
C TYR A 21 16.53 6.63 8.18
N GLN A 22 17.31 7.56 8.74
CA GLN A 22 16.80 8.85 9.20
C GLN A 22 16.29 9.71 8.03
N GLN A 23 16.96 9.69 6.88
CA GLN A 23 16.49 10.37 5.66
C GLN A 23 15.24 9.71 5.07
N LEU A 24 15.16 8.39 5.16
CA LEU A 24 14.04 7.61 4.64
C LEU A 24 12.76 7.79 5.48
N LEU A 25 12.86 7.51 6.78
CA LEU A 25 11.72 7.39 7.70
C LEU A 25 11.50 8.66 8.54
N GLY A 26 12.57 9.41 8.77
CA GLY A 26 12.55 10.65 9.54
C GLY A 26 12.51 11.90 8.66
N GLY A 27 12.89 13.02 9.27
CA GLY A 27 12.86 14.35 8.67
C GLY A 27 11.70 15.19 9.20
N GLU A 28 11.32 16.21 8.44
CA GLU A 28 10.14 17.03 8.75
C GLU A 28 8.91 16.49 8.02
N ARG A 29 7.81 16.30 8.76
CA ARG A 29 6.50 16.05 8.16
C ARG A 29 6.18 17.18 7.18
N ARG A 30 5.73 16.82 5.98
CA ARG A 30 5.48 17.77 4.88
C ARG A 30 4.47 18.88 5.24
N ARG A 31 3.50 18.58 6.12
CA ARG A 31 2.44 19.51 6.60
C ARG A 31 1.72 20.20 5.45
N GLU A 32 1.30 19.41 4.46
CA GLU A 32 0.54 19.92 3.32
C GLU A 32 -0.96 19.77 3.53
N PHE A 33 -1.71 20.79 3.11
CA PHE A 33 -3.16 20.69 3.01
C PHE A 33 -3.52 19.95 1.73
N ILE A 34 -4.09 18.76 1.87
CA ILE A 34 -4.54 17.91 0.77
C ILE A 34 -6.06 17.82 0.83
N ASP A 35 -6.74 18.24 -0.23
CA ASP A 35 -8.19 18.10 -0.36
C ASP A 35 -8.54 17.03 -1.38
N LEU A 36 -9.04 15.88 -0.88
CA LEU A 36 -9.47 14.76 -1.71
C LEU A 36 -10.99 14.70 -1.89
N ARG A 37 -11.76 15.68 -1.39
CA ARG A 37 -13.24 15.63 -1.41
C ARG A 37 -13.81 15.56 -2.82
N TYR A 38 -13.07 16.03 -3.82
CA TYR A 38 -13.46 15.93 -5.24
C TYR A 38 -13.57 14.48 -5.73
N LEU A 39 -12.97 13.50 -5.03
CA LEU A 39 -13.05 12.07 -5.36
C LEU A 39 -14.30 11.38 -4.84
N ARG A 40 -15.06 12.02 -3.93
CA ARG A 40 -16.27 11.41 -3.32
C ARG A 40 -17.30 10.88 -4.32
N PRO A 41 -17.53 11.48 -5.51
CA PRO A 41 -18.46 10.92 -6.49
C PRO A 41 -18.09 9.52 -7.00
N TRP A 42 -16.81 9.14 -6.93
CA TRP A 42 -16.31 7.82 -7.35
C TRP A 42 -16.23 6.83 -6.18
N ALA A 43 -16.29 7.29 -4.93
CA ALA A 43 -16.23 6.44 -3.75
C ALA A 43 -17.50 5.59 -3.65
N ARG A 44 -17.34 4.26 -3.61
CA ARG A 44 -18.47 3.32 -3.48
C ARG A 44 -19.12 3.38 -2.11
N HIS A 45 -18.31 3.60 -1.08
CA HIS A 45 -18.75 3.70 0.31
C HIS A 45 -18.09 4.92 0.95
N VAL A 46 -18.89 5.64 1.72
CA VAL A 46 -18.46 6.71 2.61
C VAL A 46 -19.09 6.38 3.94
N VAL A 47 -18.29 6.41 5.01
CA VAL A 47 -18.70 6.03 6.36
C VAL A 47 -19.97 6.80 6.73
N THR A 48 -21.00 6.04 7.05
CA THR A 48 -22.31 6.54 7.41
C THR A 48 -22.30 7.11 8.83
N PRO A 49 -23.27 7.96 9.19
CA PRO A 49 -23.37 8.46 10.57
C PRO A 49 -23.48 7.35 11.63
N ALA A 50 -24.09 6.20 11.29
CA ALA A 50 -24.20 5.06 12.20
C ALA A 50 -22.83 4.38 12.42
N GLU A 51 -22.09 4.10 11.34
CA GLU A 51 -20.72 3.56 11.43
C GLU A 51 -19.78 4.54 12.14
N CYS A 52 -19.94 5.85 11.95
CA CYS A 52 -19.19 6.85 12.70
C CYS A 52 -19.41 6.73 14.21
N LEU A 53 -20.63 6.43 14.66
CA LEU A 53 -20.91 6.23 16.07
C LEU A 53 -20.26 4.95 16.58
N GLU A 54 -20.27 3.88 15.81
CA GLU A 54 -19.59 2.62 16.17
C GLU A 54 -18.07 2.81 16.28
N LEU A 55 -17.45 3.52 15.34
CA LEU A 55 -16.01 3.77 15.32
C LEU A 55 -15.49 4.58 16.51
N VAL A 56 -16.36 5.35 17.18
CA VAL A 56 -16.00 6.17 18.35
C VAL A 56 -16.50 5.60 19.67
N GLN A 57 -17.10 4.41 19.65
CA GLN A 57 -17.49 3.72 20.88
C GLN A 57 -16.24 3.35 21.70
N GLN A 58 -16.40 3.35 23.02
CA GLN A 58 -15.34 2.86 23.90
C GLN A 58 -15.23 1.35 23.73
N PRO A 59 -14.03 0.81 23.47
CA PRO A 59 -13.85 -0.62 23.35
C PRO A 59 -14.16 -1.28 24.70
N THR A 60 -14.84 -2.42 24.63
CA THR A 60 -15.10 -3.26 25.78
C THR A 60 -13.80 -3.90 26.27
N LEU A 61 -13.77 -4.31 27.54
CA LEU A 61 -12.60 -5.00 28.10
C LEU A 61 -12.30 -6.32 27.38
N GLU A 62 -13.34 -6.96 26.83
CA GLU A 62 -13.24 -8.19 26.04
C GLU A 62 -12.57 -7.93 24.70
N GLU A 63 -12.99 -6.92 23.95
CA GLU A 63 -12.33 -6.51 22.70
C GLU A 63 -10.86 -6.12 22.93
N VAL A 64 -10.57 -5.39 24.01
CA VAL A 64 -9.19 -5.05 24.38
C VAL A 64 -8.38 -6.30 24.70
N LYS A 65 -8.96 -7.27 25.41
CA LYS A 65 -8.32 -8.55 25.73
C LYS A 65 -8.04 -9.32 24.45
N ASP A 66 -9.03 -9.51 23.59
CA ASP A 66 -8.90 -10.27 22.35
C ASP A 66 -7.86 -9.65 21.42
N ALA A 67 -7.91 -8.33 21.21
CA ALA A 67 -6.92 -7.61 20.41
C ALA A 67 -5.50 -7.76 20.99
N PHE A 68 -5.35 -7.73 22.31
CA PHE A 68 -4.06 -7.89 22.97
C PHE A 68 -3.52 -9.33 22.87
N PHE A 69 -4.39 -10.34 23.00
CA PHE A 69 -4.02 -11.75 22.91
C PHE A 69 -3.83 -12.24 21.46
N ASP A 70 -4.33 -11.53 20.45
CA ASP A 70 -4.08 -11.80 19.03
C ASP A 70 -2.65 -11.44 18.58
N ILE A 71 -1.95 -10.57 19.33
CA ILE A 71 -0.57 -10.17 19.01
C ILE A 71 0.38 -11.38 19.12
N ALA A 72 0.99 -11.83 18.03
CA ALA A 72 1.97 -12.92 18.06
C ALA A 72 3.07 -12.73 19.14
N GLU A 73 3.39 -13.80 19.88
CA GLU A 73 4.24 -13.77 21.10
C GLU A 73 5.73 -13.55 20.83
N ASP A 74 6.15 -13.85 19.60
CA ASP A 74 7.52 -13.80 19.10
C ASP A 74 7.88 -12.47 18.43
N LYS A 75 6.99 -11.47 18.48
CA LYS A 75 7.29 -10.13 17.99
C LYS A 75 8.43 -9.49 18.80
N ALA A 76 9.30 -8.79 18.09
CA ALA A 76 10.43 -8.09 18.67
C ALA A 76 9.98 -7.14 19.80
N PRO A 77 10.69 -7.10 20.94
CA PRO A 77 10.32 -6.30 22.09
C PRO A 77 10.32 -4.80 21.76
N GLY A 78 9.48 -4.05 22.48
CA GLY A 78 9.44 -2.60 22.39
C GLY A 78 10.71 -1.94 22.97
N PRO A 79 10.78 -0.60 22.99
CA PRO A 79 11.86 0.13 23.65
C PRO A 79 12.00 -0.18 25.15
N ASP A 80 10.95 -0.72 25.75
CA ASP A 80 10.89 -1.22 27.13
C ASP A 80 11.61 -2.57 27.33
N GLY A 81 12.00 -3.25 26.25
CA GLY A 81 12.74 -4.51 26.29
C GLY A 81 11.87 -5.74 26.56
N TYR A 82 10.54 -5.60 26.66
CA TYR A 82 9.63 -6.71 26.92
C TYR A 82 8.90 -7.15 25.65
N SER A 83 8.77 -8.47 25.45
CA SER A 83 8.00 -9.03 24.33
C SER A 83 6.51 -9.02 24.62
N SER A 84 5.68 -9.15 23.57
CA SER A 84 4.25 -9.41 23.70
C SER A 84 3.97 -10.64 24.59
N GLY A 85 4.79 -11.70 24.49
CA GLY A 85 4.71 -12.86 25.38
C GLY A 85 4.91 -12.54 26.87
N PHE A 86 5.82 -11.63 27.22
CA PHE A 86 5.97 -11.17 28.60
C PHE A 86 4.69 -10.49 29.10
N TYR A 87 4.12 -9.58 28.31
CA TYR A 87 2.91 -8.88 28.71
C TYR A 87 1.69 -9.81 28.77
N LYS A 88 1.57 -10.79 27.87
CA LYS A 88 0.52 -11.83 27.96
C LYS A 88 0.63 -12.67 29.23
N ALA A 89 1.83 -13.12 29.58
CA ALA A 89 2.07 -13.87 30.81
C ALA A 89 1.83 -13.01 32.08
N ALA A 90 2.20 -11.73 32.02
CA ALA A 90 1.93 -10.76 33.09
C ALA A 90 0.41 -10.48 33.25
N CYS A 91 -0.32 -10.37 32.14
CA CYS A 91 -1.78 -10.23 32.14
C CYS A 91 -2.47 -11.49 32.67
N GLN A 92 -1.99 -12.69 32.35
CA GLN A 92 -2.50 -13.96 32.90
C GLN A 92 -2.27 -14.08 34.42
N SER A 93 -1.18 -13.52 34.94
CA SER A 93 -0.89 -13.53 36.39
C SER A 93 -1.71 -12.49 37.18
N LEU A 94 -2.23 -11.45 36.51
CA LEU A 94 -3.17 -10.47 37.09
C LEU A 94 -4.65 -10.86 36.90
N ALA A 95 -4.99 -11.62 35.86
CA ALA A 95 -6.34 -12.01 35.51
C ALA A 95 -6.70 -13.43 35.99
N ARG A 96 -6.94 -13.59 37.29
CA ARG A 96 -7.74 -14.73 37.78
C ARG A 96 -9.22 -14.47 37.51
N ARG A 97 -9.69 -14.74 36.28
CA ARG A 97 -11.02 -15.30 35.95
C ARG A 97 -11.36 -15.17 34.45
N CYS A 98 -12.02 -16.22 33.98
CA CYS A 98 -12.79 -16.40 32.74
C CYS A 98 -11.99 -16.89 31.51
N ASP A 99 -12.19 -18.20 31.31
CA ASP A 99 -12.02 -18.98 30.09
C ASP A 99 -13.10 -18.67 29.04
N ASP A 100 -12.78 -19.11 27.81
CA ASP A 100 -13.61 -19.46 26.65
C ASP A 100 -13.84 -18.44 25.49
N GLN A 101 -13.14 -18.78 24.40
CA GLN A 101 -13.42 -18.72 22.95
C GLN A 101 -13.39 -17.39 22.15
N PRO A 102 -12.90 -17.42 20.88
CA PRO A 102 -12.62 -16.24 20.07
C PRO A 102 -13.79 -15.85 19.16
N ILE A 103 -14.03 -14.55 18.98
CA ILE A 103 -14.79 -13.99 17.85
C ILE A 103 -13.91 -12.94 17.18
N ALA A 104 -13.31 -13.32 16.04
CA ALA A 104 -12.63 -12.39 15.14
C ALA A 104 -13.35 -12.42 13.78
N GLU A 105 -14.50 -11.78 13.71
CA GLU A 105 -15.18 -11.47 12.45
C GLU A 105 -15.79 -10.06 12.54
N CYS A 106 -14.94 -9.05 12.35
CA CYS A 106 -15.39 -7.76 11.85
C CYS A 106 -14.22 -7.09 11.11
N LEU A 107 -14.39 -6.92 9.80
CA LEU A 107 -13.53 -6.29 8.76
C LEU A 107 -13.07 -7.22 7.63
N CYS A 108 -13.27 -8.53 7.73
CA CYS A 108 -12.96 -9.47 6.64
C CYS A 108 -14.21 -10.15 6.07
N SER A 109 -15.17 -9.38 5.55
CA SER A 109 -16.13 -9.93 4.60
C SER A 109 -15.52 -9.90 3.20
N GLY A 110 -14.73 -10.92 2.86
CA GLY A 110 -14.31 -11.12 1.47
C GLY A 110 -13.18 -12.13 1.25
N PRO A 111 -13.40 -13.23 0.51
CA PRO A 111 -12.35 -14.10 -0.02
C PRO A 111 -11.60 -13.43 -1.19
N LEU A 112 -10.99 -12.26 -1.00
CA LEU A 112 -10.49 -11.45 -2.13
C LEU A 112 -9.12 -11.90 -2.68
N TYR A 113 -8.25 -12.52 -1.89
CA TYR A 113 -6.88 -12.84 -2.34
C TYR A 113 -6.86 -13.91 -3.43
N TRP A 114 -7.63 -14.99 -3.26
CA TRP A 114 -7.73 -16.08 -4.24
C TRP A 114 -8.49 -15.65 -5.51
N ASP A 115 -9.56 -14.87 -5.34
CA ASP A 115 -10.33 -14.34 -6.47
C ASP A 115 -9.48 -13.40 -7.34
N ASN A 116 -8.63 -12.57 -6.73
CA ASN A 116 -7.72 -11.70 -7.46
C ASN A 116 -6.67 -12.49 -8.26
N ILE A 117 -6.17 -13.62 -7.77
CA ILE A 117 -5.23 -14.48 -8.52
C ILE A 117 -5.92 -15.08 -9.75
N LEU A 118 -7.13 -15.61 -9.60
CA LEU A 118 -7.89 -16.19 -10.72
C LEU A 118 -8.26 -15.12 -11.74
N LEU A 119 -8.67 -13.94 -11.26
CA LEU A 119 -8.97 -12.80 -12.12
C LEU A 119 -7.72 -12.33 -12.88
N ALA A 120 -6.57 -12.21 -12.22
CA ALA A 120 -5.30 -11.90 -12.88
C ALA A 120 -4.95 -12.96 -13.95
N GLN A 121 -5.20 -14.24 -13.68
CA GLN A 121 -5.04 -15.31 -14.66
C GLN A 121 -5.89 -15.11 -15.91
N GLU A 122 -7.17 -14.80 -15.73
CA GLU A 122 -8.09 -14.49 -16.82
C GLU A 122 -7.69 -13.22 -17.57
N MET A 123 -7.18 -12.20 -16.85
CA MET A 123 -6.69 -10.97 -17.47
C MET A 123 -5.53 -11.22 -18.43
N PHE A 124 -4.60 -12.10 -18.06
CA PHE A 124 -3.46 -12.46 -18.91
C PHE A 124 -3.77 -13.55 -19.93
N ALA A 125 -4.98 -14.11 -19.92
CA ALA A 125 -5.37 -15.17 -20.83
C ALA A 125 -5.22 -14.73 -22.30
N GLY A 126 -4.56 -15.59 -23.07
CA GLY A 126 -4.36 -15.38 -24.51
C GLY A 126 -3.41 -14.23 -24.87
N TYR A 127 -2.62 -13.67 -23.95
CA TYR A 127 -1.63 -12.64 -24.30
C TYR A 127 -0.61 -13.10 -25.35
N ASN A 128 -0.32 -14.40 -25.41
CA ASN A 128 0.60 -15.01 -26.39
C ASN A 128 -0.05 -15.34 -27.74
N ARG A 129 -1.36 -15.12 -27.91
CA ARG A 129 -2.11 -15.42 -29.14
C ARG A 129 -2.16 -14.19 -30.05
N GLN A 130 -1.87 -14.38 -31.34
CA GLN A 130 -2.11 -13.37 -32.37
C GLN A 130 -3.61 -13.29 -32.73
N GLY A 131 -4.03 -12.17 -33.32
CA GLY A 131 -5.40 -11.95 -33.80
C GLY A 131 -6.41 -11.54 -32.73
N LEU A 132 -6.02 -11.51 -31.45
CA LEU A 132 -6.82 -10.93 -30.38
C LEU A 132 -6.60 -9.41 -30.27
N PRO A 133 -7.52 -8.66 -29.64
CA PRO A 133 -7.37 -7.21 -29.46
C PRO A 133 -6.06 -6.83 -28.77
N LYS A 134 -5.47 -5.72 -29.24
CA LYS A 134 -4.27 -5.11 -28.67
C LYS A 134 -4.50 -4.73 -27.21
N ARG A 135 -3.70 -5.26 -26.30
CA ARG A 135 -3.83 -5.03 -24.85
C ARG A 135 -2.48 -5.13 -24.14
N CYS A 136 -2.38 -4.45 -23.00
CA CYS A 136 -1.20 -4.48 -22.16
C CYS A 136 -1.58 -4.43 -20.68
N ALA A 137 -0.63 -4.86 -19.85
CA ALA A 137 -0.70 -4.75 -18.41
C ALA A 137 0.59 -4.09 -17.89
N LEU A 138 0.46 -3.28 -16.85
CA LEU A 138 1.58 -2.67 -16.15
C LEU A 138 1.66 -3.33 -14.78
N LYS A 139 2.79 -3.94 -14.46
CA LYS A 139 3.15 -4.28 -13.09
C LYS A 139 3.96 -3.13 -12.51
N VAL A 140 3.38 -2.43 -11.55
CA VAL A 140 3.97 -1.24 -10.92
C VAL A 140 4.54 -1.64 -9.57
N ASP A 141 5.85 -1.49 -9.42
CA ASP A 141 6.56 -1.65 -8.15
C ASP A 141 6.58 -0.29 -7.43
N LEU A 142 5.89 -0.18 -6.30
CA LEU A 142 5.91 1.02 -5.46
C LEU A 142 7.12 0.99 -4.53
N ARG A 143 7.94 2.04 -4.55
CA ARG A 143 9.17 2.09 -3.74
C ARG A 143 8.83 2.15 -2.26
N LYS A 144 9.18 1.09 -1.53
CA LYS A 144 9.09 1.02 -0.06
C LYS A 144 7.69 1.47 0.43
N ALA A 145 6.66 0.84 -0.13
CA ALA A 145 5.30 1.34 -0.08
C ALA A 145 4.78 1.62 1.35
N TYR A 146 5.15 0.81 2.34
CA TYR A 146 4.80 1.11 3.73
C TYR A 146 5.61 2.28 4.29
N ASP A 147 6.90 2.35 4.02
CA ASP A 147 7.82 3.33 4.63
C ASP A 147 7.61 4.77 4.13
N THR A 148 7.01 4.99 2.96
CA THR A 148 6.99 6.30 2.29
C THR A 148 5.62 6.98 2.25
N VAL A 149 4.58 6.38 2.85
CA VAL A 149 3.23 7.00 2.89
C VAL A 149 3.28 8.31 3.66
N GLU A 150 2.91 9.42 3.02
CA GLU A 150 2.79 10.71 3.69
C GLU A 150 1.55 10.72 4.61
N TRP A 151 1.76 11.05 5.90
CA TRP A 151 0.67 11.03 6.88
C TRP A 151 -0.44 12.02 6.56
N ASP A 152 -0.10 13.21 6.05
CA ASP A 152 -1.10 14.22 5.67
C ASP A 152 -2.06 13.69 4.59
N PHE A 153 -1.55 12.87 3.66
CA PHE A 153 -2.36 12.20 2.66
C PHE A 153 -3.27 11.14 3.26
N LEU A 154 -2.75 10.30 4.16
CA LEU A 154 -3.56 9.31 4.89
C LEU A 154 -4.72 9.97 5.65
N ILE A 155 -4.43 11.05 6.39
CA ILE A 155 -5.44 11.82 7.12
C ILE A 155 -6.47 12.43 6.16
N ALA A 156 -6.02 12.98 5.02
CA ALA A 156 -6.92 13.48 3.99
C ALA A 156 -7.81 12.37 3.39
N ALA A 157 -7.28 11.16 3.21
CA ALA A 157 -8.03 10.00 2.73
C ALA A 157 -9.12 9.58 3.73
N LEU A 158 -8.78 9.48 5.03
CA LEU A 158 -9.77 9.18 6.08
C LEU A 158 -10.90 10.22 6.11
N LYS A 159 -10.57 11.52 6.00
CA LYS A 159 -11.58 12.60 5.90
C LYS A 159 -12.44 12.49 4.65
N MET A 160 -11.83 12.09 3.52
CA MET A 160 -12.54 11.89 2.26
C MET A 160 -13.60 10.78 2.39
N PHE A 161 -13.22 9.64 3.00
CA PHE A 161 -14.12 8.52 3.29
C PHE A 161 -15.09 8.78 4.45
N GLY A 162 -15.01 9.91 5.14
CA GLY A 162 -16.02 10.33 6.13
C GLY A 162 -15.78 9.81 7.54
N PHE A 163 -14.58 9.31 7.86
CA PHE A 163 -14.24 8.89 9.22
C PHE A 163 -14.38 10.07 10.20
N PRO A 164 -14.82 9.80 11.45
CA PRO A 164 -15.02 10.85 12.44
C PRO A 164 -13.67 11.41 12.92
N ASP A 165 -13.59 12.73 13.15
CA ASP A 165 -12.35 13.42 13.51
C ASP A 165 -11.67 12.83 14.76
N LEU A 166 -12.45 12.32 15.71
CA LEU A 166 -11.92 11.67 16.91
C LEU A 166 -11.13 10.40 16.57
N PHE A 167 -11.70 9.53 15.71
CA PHE A 167 -11.02 8.32 15.25
C PHE A 167 -9.79 8.65 14.41
N ILE A 168 -9.90 9.67 13.55
CA ILE A 168 -8.76 10.17 12.76
C ILE A 168 -7.64 10.65 13.68
N GLY A 169 -7.97 11.35 14.76
CA GLY A 169 -7.01 11.78 15.78
C GLY A 169 -6.28 10.61 16.46
N TRP A 170 -6.99 9.51 16.76
CA TRP A 170 -6.36 8.30 17.29
C TRP A 170 -5.39 7.68 16.29
N ILE A 171 -5.79 7.55 15.01
CA ILE A 171 -4.92 7.03 13.97
C ILE A 171 -3.69 7.94 13.78
N GLU A 172 -3.88 9.26 13.77
CA GLU A 172 -2.79 10.23 13.65
C GLU A 172 -1.78 10.09 14.80
N GLU A 173 -2.25 9.94 16.03
CA GLU A 173 -1.38 9.71 17.19
C GLU A 173 -0.62 8.39 17.06
N CYS A 174 -1.28 7.31 16.63
CA CYS A 174 -0.66 6.00 16.44
C CYS A 174 0.45 6.01 15.38
N VAL A 175 0.29 6.74 14.28
CA VAL A 175 1.29 6.78 13.20
C VAL A 175 2.40 7.81 13.46
N THR A 176 2.14 8.89 14.21
CA THR A 176 3.11 10.00 14.37
C THR A 176 3.96 9.96 15.63
N THR A 177 3.59 9.16 16.63
CA THR A 177 4.34 8.99 17.88
C THR A 177 5.53 8.03 17.84
N PRO A 178 5.60 6.99 16.98
CA PRO A 178 6.71 6.05 16.99
C PRO A 178 8.08 6.72 16.76
N MET A 179 9.05 6.26 17.55
CA MET A 179 10.47 6.60 17.42
C MET A 179 11.21 5.40 16.84
N PHE A 180 12.19 5.67 15.98
CA PHE A 180 12.99 4.64 15.33
C PHE A 180 14.42 4.63 15.86
N SER A 181 14.99 3.44 15.92
CA SER A 181 16.42 3.22 16.08
C SER A 181 16.90 2.08 15.17
N VAL A 182 18.15 2.15 14.71
CA VAL A 182 18.71 1.16 13.80
C VAL A 182 19.51 0.16 14.62
N CYS A 183 19.08 -1.11 14.65
CA CYS A 183 19.79 -2.15 15.37
C CYS A 183 20.95 -2.68 14.52
N ILE A 184 22.19 -2.47 14.97
CA ILE A 184 23.41 -2.93 14.30
C ILE A 184 24.18 -3.83 15.27
N ASN A 185 24.37 -5.10 14.90
CA ASN A 185 24.98 -6.12 15.76
C ASN A 185 24.31 -6.22 17.14
N GLY A 186 22.98 -6.15 17.19
CA GLY A 186 22.20 -6.29 18.43
C GLY A 186 22.15 -5.03 19.31
N ASN A 187 22.81 -3.93 18.92
CA ASN A 187 22.77 -2.67 19.65
C ASN A 187 21.96 -1.62 18.88
N PRO A 188 21.05 -0.88 19.52
CA PRO A 188 20.34 0.22 18.88
C PRO A 188 21.26 1.43 18.70
N HIS A 189 21.27 1.99 17.50
CA HIS A 189 22.03 3.18 17.12
C HIS A 189 21.10 4.21 16.47
N GLY A 190 21.30 5.48 16.85
CA GLY A 190 20.49 6.61 16.38
C GLY A 190 19.05 6.55 16.91
N PHE A 191 18.56 7.65 17.48
CA PHE A 191 17.15 7.79 17.83
C PHE A 191 16.58 8.97 17.07
N PHE A 192 15.58 8.70 16.23
CA PHE A 192 14.93 9.74 15.46
C PHE A 192 13.42 9.52 15.40
N LYS A 193 12.67 10.62 15.28
CA LYS A 193 11.23 10.57 15.15
C LYS A 193 10.85 10.23 13.71
N GLY A 194 9.80 9.43 13.53
CA GLY A 194 9.19 9.26 12.21
C GLY A 194 8.64 10.58 11.66
N ALA A 195 8.62 10.70 10.35
CA ALA A 195 7.97 11.82 9.65
C ALA A 195 6.92 11.35 8.63
N ARG A 196 6.97 10.07 8.25
CA ARG A 196 6.11 9.43 7.25
C ARG A 196 6.13 7.90 7.47
N GLY A 197 5.29 7.20 6.72
CA GLY A 197 5.23 5.75 6.64
C GLY A 197 4.24 5.09 7.60
N LEU A 198 3.96 3.83 7.33
CA LEU A 198 3.14 2.91 8.11
C LEU A 198 4.04 1.80 8.66
N ARG A 199 3.78 1.37 9.89
CA ARG A 199 4.67 0.42 10.57
C ARG A 199 4.42 -0.99 10.06
N GLN A 200 5.43 -1.61 9.46
CA GLN A 200 5.33 -3.03 9.13
C GLN A 200 5.20 -3.89 10.40
N GLY A 201 4.27 -4.84 10.38
CA GLY A 201 3.96 -5.71 11.51
C GLY A 201 2.99 -5.11 12.54
N ASP A 202 2.53 -3.86 12.33
CA ASP A 202 1.37 -3.31 13.04
C ASP A 202 0.07 -3.83 12.39
N PRO A 203 -0.88 -4.40 13.16
CA PRO A 203 -2.14 -4.93 12.63
C PRO A 203 -3.00 -3.88 11.90
N MET A 204 -2.89 -2.58 12.22
CA MET A 204 -3.67 -1.54 11.54
C MET A 204 -3.10 -1.12 10.19
N SER A 205 -1.78 -1.17 10.06
CA SER A 205 -1.06 -0.66 8.88
C SER A 205 -1.53 -1.26 7.54
N PRO A 206 -1.85 -2.57 7.41
CA PRO A 206 -2.43 -3.12 6.19
C PRO A 206 -3.77 -2.48 5.79
N PHE A 207 -4.66 -2.23 6.74
CA PHE A 207 -5.98 -1.62 6.46
C PHE A 207 -5.83 -0.16 6.03
N LEU A 208 -4.94 0.59 6.69
CA LEU A 208 -4.62 1.96 6.32
C LEU A 208 -4.01 2.02 4.91
N PHE A 209 -3.18 1.05 4.56
CA PHE A 209 -2.59 0.95 3.23
C PHE A 209 -3.65 0.64 2.16
N VAL A 210 -4.62 -0.23 2.45
CA VAL A 210 -5.76 -0.47 1.53
C VAL A 210 -6.53 0.83 1.26
N LEU A 211 -6.80 1.66 2.28
CA LEU A 211 -7.46 2.95 2.08
C LEU A 211 -6.63 3.89 1.19
N VAL A 212 -5.31 3.92 1.36
CA VAL A 212 -4.39 4.69 0.51
C VAL A 212 -4.46 4.23 -0.95
N MET A 213 -4.48 2.91 -1.18
CA MET A 213 -4.58 2.34 -2.53
C MET A 213 -5.98 2.49 -3.15
N GLU A 214 -7.04 2.54 -2.33
CA GLU A 214 -8.38 2.88 -2.81
C GLU A 214 -8.41 4.32 -3.33
N VAL A 215 -7.70 5.27 -2.71
CA VAL A 215 -7.60 6.63 -3.26
C VAL A 215 -6.96 6.63 -4.65
N LEU A 216 -5.93 5.81 -4.88
CA LEU A 216 -5.34 5.64 -6.21
C LEU A 216 -6.38 5.13 -7.22
N GLN A 217 -7.17 4.13 -6.84
CA GLN A 217 -8.27 3.60 -7.67
C GLN A 217 -9.25 4.71 -8.06
N LEU A 218 -9.67 5.55 -7.11
CA LEU A 218 -10.61 6.65 -7.36
C LEU A 218 -10.01 7.73 -8.28
N MET A 219 -8.74 8.11 -8.05
CA MET A 219 -8.04 9.08 -8.90
C MET A 219 -7.92 8.57 -10.35
N MET A 220 -7.59 7.29 -10.52
CA MET A 220 -7.51 6.66 -11.84
C MET A 220 -8.88 6.62 -12.53
N GLN A 221 -9.93 6.21 -11.83
CA GLN A 221 -11.28 6.16 -12.39
C GLN A 221 -11.74 7.54 -12.85
N GLN A 222 -11.48 8.59 -12.06
CA GLN A 222 -11.78 9.97 -12.45
C GLN A 222 -11.06 10.36 -13.75
N LEU A 223 -9.77 10.05 -13.88
CA LEU A 223 -9.01 10.38 -15.09
C LEU A 223 -9.49 9.59 -16.31
N ILE A 224 -9.91 8.34 -16.13
CA ILE A 224 -10.49 7.50 -17.18
C ILE A 224 -11.81 8.09 -17.67
N ASP A 225 -12.71 8.47 -16.75
CA ASP A 225 -14.02 9.01 -17.11
C ASP A 225 -13.93 10.37 -17.81
N GLN A 226 -12.89 11.14 -17.52
CA GLN A 226 -12.62 12.43 -18.15
C GLN A 226 -11.87 12.33 -19.48
N ASN A 227 -11.31 11.18 -19.82
CA ASN A 227 -10.48 11.01 -21.02
C ASN A 227 -11.14 10.08 -22.03
N GLU A 228 -11.74 10.68 -23.07
CA GLU A 228 -12.37 9.94 -24.19
C GLU A 228 -11.39 9.03 -24.95
N GLY A 229 -10.07 9.30 -24.84
CA GLY A 229 -9.02 8.49 -25.46
C GLY A 229 -8.68 7.21 -24.70
N PHE A 230 -9.13 7.05 -23.46
CA PHE A 230 -8.86 5.84 -22.69
C PHE A 230 -9.67 4.65 -23.20
N SER A 231 -9.00 3.52 -23.36
CA SER A 231 -9.63 2.27 -23.74
C SER A 231 -9.31 1.17 -22.74
N TYR A 232 -10.36 0.59 -22.17
CA TYR A 232 -10.26 -0.55 -21.26
C TYR A 232 -9.59 -1.75 -21.93
N HIS A 233 -8.99 -2.59 -21.08
CA HIS A 233 -8.52 -3.91 -21.46
C HIS A 233 -9.67 -4.76 -22.05
N TRP A 234 -9.33 -5.73 -22.89
CA TRP A 234 -10.33 -6.59 -23.54
C TRP A 234 -11.24 -7.27 -22.51
N ARG A 235 -12.56 -7.14 -22.71
CA ARG A 235 -13.66 -7.64 -21.83
C ARG A 235 -13.82 -6.93 -20.48
N CYS A 236 -13.09 -5.84 -20.24
CA CYS A 236 -13.10 -5.18 -18.94
C CYS A 236 -13.96 -3.91 -18.88
N LYS A 237 -14.42 -3.40 -20.04
CA LYS A 237 -15.20 -2.15 -20.12
C LYS A 237 -16.51 -2.20 -19.32
N GLU A 238 -17.26 -3.29 -19.42
CA GLU A 238 -18.55 -3.44 -18.73
C GLU A 238 -18.38 -3.57 -17.21
N LEU A 239 -17.24 -4.12 -16.76
CA LEU A 239 -16.91 -4.28 -15.34
C LEU A 239 -16.21 -3.04 -14.75
N GLY A 240 -15.78 -2.09 -15.58
CA GLY A 240 -14.91 -0.99 -15.16
C GLY A 240 -13.56 -1.48 -14.61
N LEU A 241 -13.12 -2.67 -14.98
CA LEU A 241 -11.93 -3.29 -14.41
C LEU A 241 -10.67 -2.77 -15.11
N PHE A 242 -9.81 -2.08 -14.38
CA PHE A 242 -8.53 -1.59 -14.91
C PHE A 242 -7.37 -1.73 -13.92
N GLN A 243 -7.63 -2.11 -12.66
CA GLN A 243 -6.63 -2.16 -11.60
C GLN A 243 -6.88 -3.37 -10.70
N LEU A 244 -5.79 -4.02 -10.28
CA LEU A 244 -5.75 -5.04 -9.23
C LEU A 244 -4.60 -4.72 -8.29
N CYS A 245 -4.86 -4.83 -6.98
CA CYS A 245 -3.86 -4.57 -5.94
C CYS A 245 -3.63 -5.84 -5.13
N PHE A 246 -2.36 -6.18 -4.93
CA PHE A 246 -1.89 -7.27 -4.09
C PHE A 246 -0.89 -6.72 -3.10
N ALA A 247 -1.36 -6.22 -1.95
CA ALA A 247 -0.53 -5.45 -1.03
C ALA A 247 0.25 -4.34 -1.78
N ASP A 248 1.57 -4.44 -1.88
CA ASP A 248 2.48 -3.50 -2.55
C ASP A 248 2.60 -3.68 -4.07
N ASP A 249 2.14 -4.81 -4.63
CA ASP A 249 2.11 -5.08 -6.07
C ASP A 249 0.83 -4.50 -6.71
N LEU A 250 1.02 -3.56 -7.64
CA LEU A 250 -0.07 -2.93 -8.38
C LEU A 250 -0.06 -3.40 -9.84
N LEU A 251 -1.18 -3.98 -10.29
CA LEU A 251 -1.40 -4.32 -11.70
C LEU A 251 -2.43 -3.38 -12.32
N LEU A 252 -2.07 -2.75 -13.44
CA LEU A 252 -2.97 -1.91 -14.23
C LEU A 252 -3.17 -2.51 -15.62
N PHE A 253 -4.39 -2.44 -16.16
CA PHE A 253 -4.77 -3.08 -17.41
C PHE A 253 -5.49 -2.10 -18.34
N CYS A 254 -5.02 -2.00 -19.57
CA CYS A 254 -5.67 -1.20 -20.60
C CYS A 254 -5.45 -1.77 -22.00
N LYS A 255 -6.08 -1.16 -22.99
CA LYS A 255 -5.72 -1.36 -24.39
C LYS A 255 -4.27 -0.91 -24.62
N ALA A 256 -3.55 -1.63 -25.46
CA ALA A 256 -2.17 -1.29 -25.79
C ALA A 256 -2.15 -0.13 -26.80
N ASP A 257 -2.33 1.08 -26.30
CA ASP A 257 -2.18 2.34 -27.01
C ASP A 257 -1.63 3.44 -26.10
N VAL A 258 -1.04 4.46 -26.71
CA VAL A 258 -0.34 5.53 -25.98
C VAL A 258 -1.31 6.36 -25.14
N ALA A 259 -2.54 6.60 -25.61
CA ALA A 259 -3.50 7.44 -24.90
C ALA A 259 -3.90 6.82 -23.55
N SER A 260 -4.21 5.52 -23.55
CA SER A 260 -4.60 4.78 -22.35
C SER A 260 -3.46 4.68 -21.34
N VAL A 261 -2.25 4.42 -21.84
CA VAL A 261 -1.05 4.32 -21.02
C VAL A 261 -0.64 5.66 -20.40
N GLN A 262 -0.81 6.78 -21.12
CA GLN A 262 -0.54 8.13 -20.60
C GLN A 262 -1.50 8.51 -19.47
N VAL A 263 -2.75 8.05 -19.49
CA VAL A 263 -3.69 8.23 -18.38
C VAL A 263 -3.13 7.58 -17.11
N PHE A 264 -2.67 6.33 -17.19
CA PHE A 264 -2.07 5.65 -16.04
C PHE A 264 -0.79 6.34 -15.56
N ARG A 265 0.09 6.77 -16.47
CA ARG A 265 1.27 7.54 -16.08
C ARG A 265 0.89 8.80 -15.30
N ARG A 266 -0.07 9.58 -15.82
CA ARG A 266 -0.53 10.80 -15.17
C ARG A 266 -1.12 10.51 -13.79
N GLY A 267 -1.95 9.47 -13.66
CA GLY A 267 -2.53 9.09 -12.38
C GLY A 267 -1.48 8.65 -11.36
N LEU A 268 -0.48 7.87 -11.79
CA LEU A 268 0.64 7.49 -10.92
C LEU A 268 1.47 8.71 -10.49
N ASP A 269 1.74 9.65 -11.40
CA ASP A 269 2.50 10.87 -11.11
C ASP A 269 1.74 11.81 -10.16
N GLU A 270 0.43 11.99 -10.36
CA GLU A 270 -0.43 12.79 -9.46
C GLU A 270 -0.56 12.14 -8.08
N PHE A 271 -0.80 10.82 -8.03
CA PHE A 271 -0.86 10.08 -6.77
C PHE A 271 0.45 10.15 -5.99
N ALA A 272 1.58 9.89 -6.66
CA ALA A 272 2.89 9.92 -6.01
C ALA A 272 3.23 11.29 -5.41
N LYS A 273 2.82 12.39 -6.07
CA LYS A 273 3.00 13.75 -5.54
C LYS A 273 2.20 14.01 -4.27
N LEU A 274 1.08 13.33 -4.05
CA LEU A 274 0.23 13.53 -2.88
C LEU A 274 0.58 12.53 -1.77
N SER A 275 0.67 11.24 -2.11
CA SER A 275 0.85 10.14 -1.16
C SER A 275 2.30 9.86 -0.79
N GLY A 276 3.27 10.33 -1.57
CA GLY A 276 4.69 9.95 -1.45
C GLY A 276 5.02 8.58 -2.05
N LEU A 277 4.03 7.86 -2.58
CA LEU A 277 4.21 6.53 -3.16
C LEU A 277 4.65 6.62 -4.61
N HIS A 278 5.97 6.61 -4.81
CA HIS A 278 6.54 6.67 -6.14
C HIS A 278 6.73 5.28 -6.75
N ALA A 279 6.21 5.10 -7.98
CA ALA A 279 6.58 3.97 -8.82
C ALA A 279 8.10 3.92 -9.05
N ASN A 280 8.62 2.71 -9.24
CA ASN A 280 10.00 2.44 -9.57
C ASN A 280 10.15 2.06 -11.05
N PRO A 281 10.54 2.98 -11.95
CA PRO A 281 10.62 2.66 -13.38
C PRO A 281 11.56 1.51 -13.73
N GLN A 282 12.55 1.22 -12.87
CA GLN A 282 13.52 0.14 -13.09
C GLN A 282 13.01 -1.23 -12.66
N LYS A 283 12.01 -1.30 -11.79
CA LYS A 283 11.39 -2.55 -11.33
C LYS A 283 10.00 -2.75 -11.89
N SER A 284 9.31 -1.67 -12.26
CA SER A 284 8.03 -1.71 -12.94
C SER A 284 8.18 -2.27 -14.35
N GLN A 285 7.23 -3.11 -14.73
CA GLN A 285 7.23 -3.85 -15.97
C GLN A 285 5.99 -3.55 -16.81
N LEU A 286 6.18 -3.38 -18.11
CA LEU A 286 5.11 -3.30 -19.10
C LEU A 286 5.03 -4.63 -19.85
N ILE A 287 3.90 -5.33 -19.72
CA ILE A 287 3.62 -6.58 -20.42
C ILE A 287 2.70 -6.28 -21.61
N ILE A 288 3.18 -6.57 -22.81
CA ILE A 288 2.47 -6.25 -24.06
C ILE A 288 2.00 -7.55 -24.71
N SER A 289 0.72 -7.63 -25.05
CA SER A 289 0.20 -8.79 -25.81
C SER A 289 0.87 -8.94 -27.16
N ARG A 290 0.96 -10.19 -27.65
CA ARG A 290 1.59 -10.52 -28.94
C ARG A 290 0.98 -9.76 -30.13
N SER A 291 -0.31 -9.43 -30.06
CA SER A 291 -1.00 -8.64 -31.10
C SER A 291 -0.64 -7.15 -31.12
N ALA A 292 0.03 -6.63 -30.09
CA ALA A 292 0.34 -5.22 -29.92
C ALA A 292 1.85 -4.92 -29.92
N GLN A 293 2.66 -5.88 -30.38
CA GLN A 293 4.12 -5.76 -30.43
C GLN A 293 4.60 -4.65 -31.37
N ASP A 294 3.77 -4.23 -32.31
CA ASP A 294 4.00 -3.08 -33.18
C ASP A 294 3.90 -1.73 -32.45
N GLU A 295 3.20 -1.65 -31.31
CA GLU A 295 3.10 -0.44 -30.48
C GLU A 295 4.21 -0.34 -29.42
N ARG A 296 5.05 -1.37 -29.31
CA ARG A 296 6.00 -1.57 -28.21
C ARG A 296 6.84 -0.34 -27.88
N ASP A 297 7.54 0.19 -28.88
CA ASP A 297 8.50 1.28 -28.68
C ASP A 297 7.79 2.57 -28.23
N HIS A 298 6.58 2.84 -28.74
CA HIS A 298 5.77 3.98 -28.34
C HIS A 298 5.29 3.86 -26.89
N LEU A 299 4.86 2.66 -26.47
CA LEU A 299 4.38 2.42 -25.11
C LEU A 299 5.52 2.50 -24.08
N ILE A 300 6.69 1.93 -24.41
CA ILE A 300 7.89 2.00 -23.56
C ILE A 300 8.36 3.45 -23.43
N ALA A 301 8.39 4.21 -24.52
CA ALA A 301 8.76 5.63 -24.47
C ALA A 301 7.77 6.46 -23.64
N ALA A 302 6.48 6.13 -23.68
CA ALA A 302 5.44 6.79 -22.91
C ALA A 302 5.55 6.54 -21.40
N LEU A 303 5.82 5.31 -20.95
CA LEU A 303 5.88 4.94 -19.52
C LEU A 303 7.26 5.04 -18.89
N GLN A 304 8.31 4.86 -19.69
CA GLN A 304 9.69 4.68 -19.21
C GLN A 304 9.86 3.45 -18.29
N PHE A 305 8.98 2.46 -18.41
CA PHE A 305 9.09 1.17 -17.71
C PHE A 305 9.86 0.16 -18.56
N GLN A 306 10.42 -0.86 -17.91
CA GLN A 306 11.04 -1.97 -18.61
C GLN A 306 9.97 -2.86 -19.24
N GLU A 307 10.28 -3.49 -20.37
CA GLU A 307 9.39 -4.53 -20.90
C GLU A 307 9.48 -5.78 -20.01
N GLY A 308 8.32 -6.25 -19.58
CA GLY A 308 8.16 -7.50 -18.83
C GLY A 308 7.73 -8.64 -19.73
N HIS A 309 8.05 -9.86 -19.31
CA HIS A 309 7.52 -11.08 -19.91
C HIS A 309 6.56 -11.77 -18.95
N LEU A 310 5.54 -12.41 -19.52
CA LEU A 310 4.65 -13.28 -18.76
C LEU A 310 5.45 -14.48 -18.23
N PRO A 311 5.52 -14.71 -16.90
CA PRO A 311 6.12 -15.94 -16.39
C PRO A 311 5.25 -17.14 -16.75
N SER A 312 5.88 -18.32 -16.78
CA SER A 312 5.25 -19.61 -17.09
C SER A 312 4.12 -20.00 -16.12
N GLY A 313 3.95 -19.27 -15.01
CA GLY A 313 2.83 -19.39 -14.06
C GLY A 313 2.53 -18.05 -13.38
N ILE A 314 1.27 -17.64 -13.36
CA ILE A 314 0.82 -16.33 -12.86
C ILE A 314 0.90 -16.24 -11.33
N SER A 315 0.89 -17.38 -10.62
CA SER A 315 1.14 -17.43 -9.18
C SER A 315 2.55 -16.91 -8.80
N ALA A 316 3.56 -17.10 -9.64
CA ALA A 316 4.91 -16.56 -9.41
C ALA A 316 5.04 -15.09 -9.82
N PHE A 317 3.99 -14.50 -10.40
CA PHE A 317 3.96 -13.09 -10.81
C PHE A 317 3.36 -12.17 -9.74
N LEU A 318 2.61 -12.76 -8.81
CA LEU A 318 1.84 -12.08 -7.75
C LEU A 318 2.41 -12.31 -6.33
N CYS A 319 3.42 -13.17 -6.22
CA CYS A 319 4.17 -13.47 -5.00
C CYS A 319 5.63 -13.08 -5.16
#